data_AF-A0AA43DMZ3-F1
#
_entry.id   AF-A0AA43DMZ3-F1
#
_cell.length_a   1.000
_cell.length_b   1.000
_cell.length_c   1.000
_cell.angle_alpha   90.00
_cell.angle_beta   90.00
_cell.angle_gamma   90.00
#
_symmetry.space_group_name_H-M   'P 1'
#
loop_
_entity.id
_entity.type
_entity.pdbx_description
1 polymer ?
#
loop_
_entity_poly.entity_id
_entity_poly.type
_entity_poly.pdbx_seq_one_letter_code
_entity_poly.pdbx_strand_id
1 'polypeptide(L)'
;MSERALEALDRVVDRGDEPDDVLRSAVTVLAEDPRIAWAGIAFLDQGTLELGPTAGEPDDSQRMTVPIVFQGSDVGELWVDGDVERGFLERVAALLSAHVLIGWDTRGEHWES
;
A
#
# COMPACT_ATOMS: atom_id res chain seq x y z
N MET A 1 8.33 15.32 -3.44
CA MET A 1 8.47 13.93 -2.96
C MET A 1 9.35 13.08 -3.88
N SER A 2 10.02 12.05 -3.37
CA SER A 2 11.17 11.37 -4.04
C SER A 2 10.76 10.52 -5.25
N GLU A 3 11.22 10.89 -6.45
CA GLU A 3 11.20 10.04 -7.64
C GLU A 3 11.83 8.65 -7.37
N ARG A 4 12.82 8.57 -6.47
CA ARG A 4 13.46 7.29 -6.12
C ARG A 4 12.54 6.28 -5.44
N ALA A 5 11.57 6.75 -4.65
CA ALA A 5 10.62 5.85 -4.00
C ALA A 5 9.66 5.26 -5.06
N LEU A 6 9.20 6.08 -6.00
CA LEU A 6 8.41 5.62 -7.14
C LEU A 6 9.22 4.68 -8.03
N GLU A 7 10.48 5.00 -8.36
CA GLU A 7 11.37 4.10 -9.13
C GLU A 7 11.67 2.77 -8.40
N ALA A 8 11.74 2.78 -7.06
CA ALA A 8 11.88 1.56 -6.29
C ALA A 8 10.60 0.72 -6.34
N LEU A 9 9.43 1.35 -6.22
CA LEU A 9 8.13 0.69 -6.32
C LEU A 9 7.86 0.15 -7.72
N ASP A 10 8.16 0.90 -8.78
CA ASP A 10 8.06 0.43 -10.16
C ASP A 10 8.91 -0.83 -10.37
N ARG A 11 10.13 -0.87 -9.81
CA ARG A 11 10.99 -2.08 -9.89
C ARG A 11 10.46 -3.26 -9.08
N VAL A 12 9.75 -3.01 -7.99
CA VAL A 12 9.09 -4.07 -7.21
C VAL A 12 7.93 -4.65 -8.03
N VAL A 13 7.11 -3.79 -8.61
CA VAL A 13 5.99 -4.18 -9.47
C VAL A 13 6.46 -4.92 -10.72
N ASP A 14 7.48 -4.42 -11.39
CA ASP A 14 8.01 -5.00 -12.64
C ASP A 14 8.74 -6.33 -12.46
N ARG A 15 9.05 -6.74 -11.22
CA ARG A 15 9.72 -8.01 -10.96
C ARG A 15 8.82 -9.22 -11.28
N GLY A 16 7.50 -9.03 -11.27
CA GLY A 16 6.53 -10.09 -11.52
C GLY A 16 6.46 -11.12 -10.38
N ASP A 17 6.76 -10.69 -9.16
CA ASP A 17 6.59 -11.49 -7.93
C ASP A 17 5.09 -11.76 -7.65
N GLU A 18 4.78 -12.66 -6.72
CA GLU A 18 3.40 -12.88 -6.28
C GLU A 18 2.79 -11.56 -5.75
N PRO A 19 1.50 -11.30 -6.00
CA PRO A 19 0.86 -10.03 -5.61
C PRO A 19 1.10 -9.64 -4.15
N ASP A 20 1.03 -10.59 -3.22
CA ASP A 20 1.25 -10.34 -1.80
C ASP A 20 2.70 -9.91 -1.49
N ASP A 21 3.68 -10.49 -2.19
CA ASP A 21 5.09 -10.13 -2.05
C ASP A 21 5.37 -8.72 -2.59
N VAL A 22 4.71 -8.34 -3.69
CA VAL A 22 4.73 -6.98 -4.23
C VAL A 22 4.18 -5.99 -3.20
N LEU A 23 3.01 -6.28 -2.61
CA LEU A 23 2.38 -5.40 -1.63
C LEU A 23 3.20 -5.26 -0.34
N ARG A 24 3.78 -6.36 0.15
CA ARG A 24 4.67 -6.36 1.33
C ARG A 24 5.95 -5.55 1.09
N SER A 25 6.54 -5.74 -0.08
CA SER A 25 7.71 -4.97 -0.50
C SER A 25 7.38 -3.48 -0.64
N ALA A 26 6.19 -3.15 -1.16
CA ALA A 26 5.76 -1.77 -1.34
C ALA A 26 5.63 -1.02 0.00
N VAL A 27 4.95 -1.59 1.00
CA VAL A 27 4.84 -0.95 2.32
C VAL A 27 6.20 -0.81 3.00
N THR A 28 7.11 -1.77 2.78
CA THR A 28 8.48 -1.71 3.29
C THR A 28 9.25 -0.55 2.67
N VAL A 29 9.21 -0.39 1.35
CA VAL A 29 9.85 0.72 0.62
C VAL A 29 9.30 2.07 1.07
N LEU A 30 8.00 2.16 1.37
CA LEU A 30 7.40 3.39 1.90
C LEU A 30 7.92 3.70 3.32
N ALA A 31 7.95 2.72 4.21
CA ALA A 31 8.43 2.88 5.58
C ALA A 31 9.95 3.16 5.69
N GLU A 32 10.72 2.92 4.62
CA GLU A 32 12.12 3.32 4.54
C GLU A 32 12.31 4.83 4.26
N ASP A 33 11.27 5.54 3.80
CA ASP A 33 11.33 7.00 3.66
C ASP A 33 11.28 7.65 5.06
N PRO A 34 12.26 8.49 5.45
CA PRO A 34 12.32 9.07 6.80
C PRO A 34 11.15 10.02 7.13
N ARG A 35 10.28 10.35 6.17
CA ARG A 35 9.06 11.13 6.38
C ARG A 35 7.82 10.27 6.66
N ILE A 36 7.95 8.95 6.51
CA ILE A 36 6.89 7.97 6.71
C ILE A 36 7.31 7.13 7.93
N ALA A 37 6.58 7.27 9.03
CA ALA A 37 6.79 6.46 10.23
C ALA A 37 6.22 5.05 10.04
N TRP A 38 5.11 4.95 9.31
CA TRP A 38 4.41 3.71 9.05
C TRP A 38 3.63 3.76 7.73
N ALA A 39 3.53 2.61 7.07
CA ALA A 39 2.70 2.43 5.89
C ALA A 39 1.90 1.13 5.97
N GLY A 40 0.69 1.13 5.43
CA GLY A 40 -0.16 -0.05 5.36
C GLY A 40 -1.14 0.00 4.20
N ILE A 41 -1.59 -1.18 3.78
CA ILE A 41 -2.61 -1.33 2.74
C ILE A 41 -3.81 -2.00 3.38
N ALA A 42 -4.96 -1.33 3.32
CA ALA A 42 -6.23 -1.90 3.75
C ALA A 42 -7.02 -2.35 2.53
N PHE A 43 -7.49 -3.59 2.52
CA PHE A 43 -8.29 -4.16 1.44
C PHE A 43 -9.77 -3.91 1.71
N LEU A 44 -10.54 -3.58 0.67
CA LEU A 44 -11.99 -3.43 0.80
C LEU A 44 -12.69 -4.76 0.57
N ASP A 45 -13.24 -5.35 1.63
CA ASP A 45 -14.07 -6.55 1.57
C ASP A 45 -15.48 -6.33 2.07
N GLN A 46 -16.47 -6.61 1.22
CA GLN A 46 -17.89 -6.51 1.57
C GLN A 46 -18.27 -5.19 2.27
N GLY A 47 -17.58 -4.09 1.93
CA GLY A 47 -17.78 -2.76 2.50
C GLY A 47 -16.99 -2.47 3.79
N THR A 48 -16.11 -3.38 4.21
CA THR A 48 -15.22 -3.24 5.37
C THR A 48 -13.77 -3.15 4.91
N LEU A 49 -12.98 -2.28 5.54
CA LEU A 49 -11.54 -2.22 5.29
C LEU A 49 -10.80 -3.16 6.24
N GLU A 50 -10.12 -4.15 5.68
CA GLU A 50 -9.29 -5.10 6.40
C GLU A 50 -7.81 -4.77 6.19
N LEU A 51 -7.09 -4.51 7.28
CA LEU A 51 -5.68 -4.15 7.21
C LEU A 51 -4.83 -5.36 6.83
N GLY A 52 -4.09 -5.23 5.73
CA GLY A 52 -3.20 -6.24 5.20
C GLY A 52 -1.73 -6.00 5.56
N PRO A 53 -0.82 -5.96 4.58
CA PRO A 53 0.59 -5.75 4.84
C PRO A 53 0.84 -4.34 5.40
N THR A 54 1.75 -4.27 6.37
CA THR A 54 2.16 -3.03 7.03
C THR A 54 3.66 -3.03 7.29
N ALA A 55 4.25 -1.85 7.46
CA ALA A 55 5.65 -1.69 7.85
C ALA A 55 5.85 -0.38 8.61
N GLY A 56 6.82 -0.36 9.54
CA GLY A 56 7.14 0.79 10.38
C GLY A 56 6.49 0.77 11.76
N GLU A 57 6.56 1.90 12.46
CA GLU A 57 5.96 2.09 13.79
C GLU A 57 4.79 3.07 13.69
N PRO A 58 3.53 2.64 13.96
CA PRO A 58 2.35 3.49 13.80
C PRO A 58 2.39 4.77 14.64
N ASP A 59 1.95 5.87 14.04
CA ASP A 59 1.62 7.13 14.71
C ASP A 59 0.32 7.67 14.12
N ASP A 60 -0.79 7.18 14.65
CA ASP A 60 -2.16 7.50 14.22
C ASP A 60 -2.44 9.02 14.18
N SER A 61 -1.68 9.84 14.91
CA SER A 61 -1.85 11.30 14.93
C SER A 61 -1.48 11.97 13.60
N GLN A 62 -0.74 11.28 12.73
CA GLN A 62 -0.27 11.77 11.44
C GLN A 62 -0.83 10.97 10.25
N ARG A 63 -1.93 10.22 10.46
CA ARG A 63 -2.48 9.33 9.43
C ARG A 63 -3.04 10.09 8.24
N MET A 64 -2.53 9.73 7.07
CA MET A 64 -3.04 10.09 5.76
C MET A 64 -3.57 8.84 5.06
N THR A 65 -4.74 8.96 4.44
CA THR A 65 -5.31 7.88 3.62
C THR A 65 -5.62 8.37 2.20
N VAL A 66 -5.40 7.48 1.23
CA VAL A 66 -5.84 7.64 -0.17
C VAL A 66 -6.52 6.36 -0.64
N PRO A 67 -7.60 6.46 -1.43
CA PRO A 67 -8.26 5.29 -2.00
C PRO A 67 -7.36 4.61 -3.05
N ILE A 68 -7.45 3.29 -3.10
CA ILE A 68 -6.88 2.47 -4.17
C ILE A 68 -8.02 2.08 -5.10
N VAL A 69 -7.97 2.59 -6.32
CA VAL A 69 -9.01 2.39 -7.34
C VAL A 69 -8.46 1.53 -8.47
N PHE A 70 -9.14 0.43 -8.78
CA PHE A 70 -8.81 -0.42 -9.91
C PHE A 70 -9.99 -0.48 -10.88
N GLN A 71 -9.75 -0.08 -12.14
CA GLN A 71 -10.76 -0.04 -13.20
C GLN A 71 -12.06 0.72 -12.81
N GLY A 72 -11.94 1.76 -11.98
CA GLY A 72 -13.07 2.58 -11.53
C GLY A 72 -13.82 2.04 -10.30
N SER A 73 -13.37 0.92 -9.73
CA SER A 73 -13.88 0.36 -8.49
C SER A 73 -12.90 0.59 -7.34
N ASP A 74 -13.40 0.97 -6.17
CA ASP A 74 -12.60 0.99 -4.94
C ASP A 74 -12.26 -0.46 -4.55
N VAL A 75 -10.98 -0.72 -4.33
CA VAL A 75 -10.47 -2.05 -3.94
C VAL A 75 -9.74 -2.02 -2.60
N GLY A 76 -9.51 -0.84 -2.04
CA GLY A 76 -8.82 -0.68 -0.76
C GLY A 76 -8.38 0.75 -0.52
N GLU A 77 -7.52 0.94 0.46
CA GLU A 77 -6.90 2.21 0.81
C GLU A 77 -5.41 2.03 1.11
N LEU A 78 -4.60 3.02 0.74
CA LEU A 78 -3.22 3.16 1.18
C LEU A 78 -3.21 4.11 2.38
N TRP A 79 -2.66 3.65 3.48
CA TRP A 79 -2.52 4.39 4.73
C TRP A 79 -1.05 4.67 5.00
N VAL A 80 -0.74 5.89 5.40
CA VAL A 80 0.61 6.32 5.76
C VAL A 80 0.53 7.24 6.96
N ASP A 81 1.37 7.02 7.96
CA ASP A 81 1.56 7.94 9.07
C ASP A 81 2.83 8.76 8.80
N GLY A 82 2.68 10.06 8.53
CA GLY A 82 3.82 10.91 8.16
C GLY A 82 3.45 12.19 7.40
N ASP A 83 4.47 12.93 6.96
CA ASP A 83 4.32 14.19 6.21
C ASP A 83 4.75 14.02 4.75
N VAL A 84 3.79 13.65 3.91
CA VAL A 84 4.01 13.35 2.49
C VAL A 84 2.95 13.98 1.59
N GLU A 85 3.34 14.33 0.36
CA GLU A 85 2.41 14.92 -0.60
C GLU A 85 1.32 13.92 -1.02
N ARG A 86 0.05 14.30 -0.92
CA ARG A 86 -1.09 13.46 -1.35
C ARG A 86 -0.94 12.94 -2.79
N GLY A 87 -0.50 13.77 -3.73
CA GLY A 87 -0.31 13.37 -5.13
C GLY A 87 0.83 12.36 -5.35
N PHE A 88 1.74 12.19 -4.37
CA PHE A 88 2.66 11.05 -4.37
C PHE A 88 1.94 9.78 -3.94
N LEU A 89 1.16 9.82 -2.85
CA LEU A 89 0.39 8.66 -2.38
C LEU A 89 -0.62 8.17 -3.41
N GLU A 90 -1.30 9.07 -4.12
CA GLU A 90 -2.23 8.72 -5.20
C GLU A 90 -1.53 7.99 -6.36
N ARG A 91 -0.29 8.37 -6.69
CA ARG A 91 0.50 7.66 -7.70
C ARG A 91 0.90 6.27 -7.23
N VAL A 92 1.31 6.14 -5.97
CA VAL A 92 1.61 4.82 -5.38
C VAL A 92 0.36 3.93 -5.36
N ALA A 93 -0.78 4.47 -4.93
CA ALA A 93 -2.07 3.75 -4.95
C ALA A 93 -2.43 3.26 -6.36
N ALA A 94 -2.23 4.09 -7.38
CA ALA A 94 -2.46 3.69 -8.76
C ALA A 94 -1.55 2.54 -9.22
N LEU A 95 -0.25 2.57 -8.87
CA LEU A 95 0.71 1.49 -9.19
C LEU A 95 0.35 0.16 -8.53
N LEU A 96 -0.14 0.19 -7.30
CA LEU A 96 -0.47 -1.01 -6.53
C LEU A 96 -1.86 -1.58 -6.85
N SER A 97 -2.75 -0.81 -7.47
CA SER A 97 -4.17 -1.14 -7.66
C SER A 97 -4.45 -2.54 -8.22
N ALA A 98 -3.69 -2.99 -9.22
CA ALA A 98 -3.84 -4.32 -9.80
C ALA A 98 -3.50 -5.44 -8.80
N HIS A 99 -2.46 -5.24 -8.00
CA HIS A 99 -1.98 -6.22 -7.02
C HIS A 99 -2.90 -6.28 -5.81
N VAL A 100 -3.52 -5.15 -5.42
CA VAL A 100 -4.49 -5.11 -4.32
C VAL A 100 -5.73 -5.95 -4.62
N LEU A 101 -6.25 -5.88 -5.85
CA LEU A 101 -7.38 -6.74 -6.26
C LEU A 101 -7.02 -8.22 -6.21
N ILE A 102 -5.82 -8.59 -6.69
CA ILE A 102 -5.42 -10.00 -6.82
C ILE A 102 -5.01 -10.58 -5.45
N GLY A 103 -4.22 -9.85 -4.65
CA GLY A 103 -3.80 -10.27 -3.31
C GLY A 103 -4.98 -10.44 -2.34
N TRP A 104 -6.09 -9.74 -2.59
CA TRP A 104 -7.34 -9.99 -1.89
C TRP A 104 -8.01 -11.31 -2.32
N ASP A 105 -8.10 -11.57 -3.63
CA ASP A 105 -8.78 -12.76 -4.19
C ASP A 105 -8.02 -14.07 -3.90
N THR A 106 -6.72 -14.00 -3.64
CA THR A 106 -5.93 -15.15 -3.15
C THR A 106 -6.29 -15.54 -1.72
N ARG A 107 -7.25 -14.87 -1.06
CA ARG A 107 -7.67 -15.07 0.34
C ARG A 107 -6.44 -15.22 1.22
N GLY A 108 -5.80 -14.10 1.58
CA GLY A 108 -4.75 -14.10 2.61
C GLY A 108 -5.11 -15.08 3.73
N GLU A 109 -4.53 -16.28 3.71
CA GLU A 109 -4.90 -17.34 4.64
C GLU A 109 -4.47 -16.81 6.00
N HIS A 110 -5.45 -16.45 6.83
CA HIS A 110 -5.34 -15.98 8.21
C HIS A 110 -3.92 -15.54 8.60
N TRP A 111 -3.64 -14.24 8.47
CA TRP A 111 -2.42 -13.64 9.02
C TRP A 111 -2.55 -13.53 10.55
N GLU A 112 -2.70 -14.67 11.22
CA GLU A 112 -2.42 -14.82 12.64
C GLU A 112 -0.98 -15.31 12.79
N SER A 113 -0.28 -14.63 13.70
CA SER A 113 1.13 -14.78 14.04
C SER A 113 1.54 -16.16 14.53
#